data_AF-A0A971LFA0-F1
#
_entry.id   AF-A0A971LFA0-F1
#
_cell.length_a   1.000
_cell.length_b   1.000
_cell.length_c   1.000
_cell.angle_alpha   90.00
_cell.angle_beta   90.00
_cell.angle_gamma   90.00
#
_symmetry.space_group_name_H-M   'P 1'
#
loop_
_entity.id
_entity.type
_entity.pdbx_description
1 polymer ?
#
loop_
_entity_poly.entity_id
_entity_poly.type
_entity_poly.pdbx_seq_one_letter_code
_entity_poly.pdbx_strand_id
1 'polypeptide(L)'
;MLIESALVVATQVFILFLLIGVGFIMAKVKWLDDNGIRQMTQLLLMIVTPAVIIDSFQMEFSSDLLIGLMISTASSIVTHIVGIVFGKILFRGRPESDRKILRFSIIFSNCGFMCIPLLYAVLGPIGVFYGSAYIAVFNIVQWTYGMILMTGDKNDIN
;
A
#
# COMPACT_ATOMS: atom_id res chain seq x y z
N MET A 1 -17.96 -17.32 -5.16
CA MET A 1 -17.30 -16.10 -5.67
C MET A 1 -16.86 -15.14 -4.55
N LEU A 2 -17.68 -14.23 -4.00
CA LEU A 2 -17.18 -13.23 -3.03
C LEU A 2 -16.53 -13.82 -1.77
N ILE A 3 -17.14 -14.86 -1.18
CA ILE A 3 -16.60 -15.53 0.01
C ILE A 3 -15.30 -16.28 -0.31
N GLU A 4 -15.20 -16.91 -1.48
CA GLU A 4 -13.98 -17.60 -1.92
C GLU A 4 -12.85 -16.62 -2.17
N SER A 5 -13.13 -15.50 -2.86
CA SER A 5 -12.14 -14.44 -3.06
C SER A 5 -11.68 -13.85 -1.73
N ALA A 6 -12.61 -13.61 -0.80
CA ALA A 6 -12.27 -13.13 0.55
C ALA A 6 -11.41 -14.13 1.32
N LEU A 7 -11.69 -15.44 1.19
CA LEU A 7 -10.92 -16.50 1.83
C LEU A 7 -9.50 -16.62 1.26
N VAL A 8 -9.35 -16.50 -0.06
CA VAL A 8 -8.03 -16.47 -0.72
C VAL A 8 -7.21 -15.30 -0.22
N VAL A 9 -7.79 -14.09 -0.19
CA VAL A 9 -7.11 -12.90 0.34
C VAL A 9 -6.74 -13.09 1.81
N ALA A 10 -7.65 -13.59 2.64
CA ALA A 10 -7.39 -13.84 4.06
C ALA A 10 -6.24 -14.85 4.27
N THR A 11 -6.20 -15.90 3.45
CA THR A 11 -5.13 -16.90 3.49
C THR A 11 -3.78 -16.29 3.11
N GLN A 12 -3.74 -15.47 2.05
CA GLN A 12 -2.50 -14.81 1.64
C GLN A 12 -2.03 -13.78 2.67
N VAL A 13 -2.95 -13.03 3.27
CA VAL A 13 -2.64 -12.14 4.40
C VAL A 13 -2.06 -12.94 5.57
N PHE A 14 -2.65 -14.09 5.91
CA PHE A 14 -2.12 -14.96 6.96
C PHE A 14 -0.71 -15.46 6.65
N ILE A 15 -0.43 -15.87 5.41
CA ILE A 15 0.93 -16.27 4.98
C ILE A 15 1.91 -15.10 5.13
N LEU A 16 1.54 -13.89 4.74
CA LEU A 16 2.38 -12.69 4.92
C LEU A 16 2.67 -12.43 6.41
N PHE A 17 1.68 -12.60 7.29
CA PHE A 17 1.89 -12.50 8.74
C PHE A 17 2.87 -13.54 9.27
N LEU A 18 2.81 -14.78 8.78
CA LEU A 18 3.80 -15.81 9.14
C LEU A 18 5.21 -15.42 8.69
N LEU A 19 5.37 -14.90 7.47
CA LEU A 19 6.66 -14.43 6.95
C LEU A 19 7.22 -13.26 7.78
N ILE A 20 6.38 -12.31 8.17
CA ILE A 20 6.75 -11.23 9.09
C ILE A 20 7.21 -11.81 10.44
N GLY A 21 6.49 -12.81 10.95
CA GLY A 21 6.85 -13.52 12.18
C GLY A 21 8.22 -14.20 12.10
N VAL A 22 8.56 -14.82 10.97
CA VAL A 22 9.89 -15.38 10.73
C VAL A 22 10.95 -14.27 10.78
N GLY A 23 10.73 -13.16 10.07
CA GLY A 23 11.65 -12.01 10.11
C GLY A 23 11.85 -11.45 11.54
N PHE A 24 10.78 -11.39 12.33
CA PHE A 24 10.85 -10.98 13.74
C PHE A 24 11.68 -11.95 14.59
N ILE A 25 11.52 -13.26 14.40
CA ILE A 25 12.32 -14.26 15.12
C ILE A 25 13.81 -14.12 14.74
N MET A 26 14.12 -13.96 13.45
CA MET A 26 15.50 -13.78 12.99
C MET A 26 16.16 -12.53 13.58
N ALA A 27 15.40 -11.43 13.72
CA ALA A 27 15.88 -10.23 14.40
C ALA A 27 16.10 -10.48 15.90
N LYS A 28 15.16 -11.18 16.56
CA LYS A 28 15.25 -11.48 18.00
C LYS A 28 16.44 -12.39 18.35
N VAL A 29 16.76 -13.35 17.47
CA VAL A 29 17.91 -14.26 17.61
C VAL A 29 19.23 -13.58 17.20
N LYS A 30 19.19 -12.32 16.75
CA LYS A 30 20.32 -11.52 16.26
C LYS A 30 21.03 -12.12 15.04
N TRP A 31 20.29 -12.89 14.23
CA TRP A 31 20.77 -13.30 12.90
C TRP A 31 20.73 -12.15 11.91
N LEU A 32 19.75 -11.26 12.07
CA LEU A 32 19.75 -9.93 11.44
C LEU A 32 19.81 -8.88 12.53
N ASP A 33 20.83 -8.03 12.46
CA ASP A 33 20.95 -6.81 13.25
C ASP A 33 20.22 -5.65 12.56
N ASP A 34 20.12 -4.50 13.24
CA ASP A 34 19.44 -3.32 12.70
C ASP A 34 20.05 -2.84 11.38
N ASN A 35 21.37 -3.00 11.20
CA ASN A 35 22.04 -2.68 9.96
C ASN A 35 21.65 -3.63 8.83
N GLY A 36 21.62 -4.93 9.09
CA GLY A 36 21.17 -5.94 8.13
C GLY A 36 19.72 -5.71 7.70
N ILE A 37 18.83 -5.41 8.65
CA ILE A 37 17.43 -5.05 8.35
C ILE A 37 17.39 -3.82 7.44
N ARG A 38 18.15 -2.77 7.78
CA ARG A 38 18.19 -1.53 6.98
C ARG A 38 18.71 -1.78 5.56
N GLN A 39 19.75 -2.59 5.39
CA GLN A 39 20.30 -2.94 4.07
C GLN A 39 19.27 -3.73 3.24
N MET A 40 18.56 -4.68 3.85
CA MET A 40 17.50 -5.43 3.17
C MET A 40 16.34 -4.51 2.74
N THR A 41 15.92 -3.59 3.62
CA THR A 41 14.91 -2.59 3.27
C THR A 41 15.37 -1.69 2.12
N GLN A 42 16.63 -1.23 2.14
CA GLN A 42 17.19 -0.41 1.06
C GLN A 42 17.24 -1.15 -0.27
N LEU A 43 17.72 -2.40 -0.28
CA LEU A 43 17.74 -3.23 -1.48
C LEU A 43 16.32 -3.44 -2.03
N LEU A 44 15.36 -3.69 -1.13
CA LEU A 44 13.98 -3.89 -1.53
C LEU A 44 13.40 -2.61 -2.15
N LEU A 45 13.52 -1.47 -1.48
CA LEU A 45 12.94 -0.20 -1.93
C LEU A 45 13.63 0.35 -3.19
N MET A 46 14.95 0.27 -3.27
CA MET A 46 15.72 0.92 -4.34
C MET A 46 15.90 0.04 -5.57
N ILE A 47 15.84 -1.29 -5.44
CA ILE A 47 16.12 -2.23 -6.53
C ILE A 47 14.92 -3.12 -6.82
N VAL A 48 14.42 -3.85 -5.81
CA VAL A 48 13.39 -4.88 -6.03
C VAL A 48 12.05 -4.23 -6.41
N THR A 49 11.61 -3.20 -5.71
CA THR A 49 10.36 -2.50 -6.01
C THR A 49 10.31 -1.96 -7.43
N PRO A 50 11.30 -1.17 -7.92
CA PRO A 50 11.26 -0.70 -9.30
C PRO A 50 11.38 -1.84 -10.31
N ALA A 51 12.17 -2.89 -10.04
CA ALA A 51 12.28 -4.05 -10.93
C ALA A 51 10.94 -4.79 -11.09
N VAL A 52 10.23 -5.05 -9.99
CA VAL A 52 8.91 -5.71 -9.99
C VAL A 52 7.86 -4.84 -10.69
N ILE A 53 7.92 -3.52 -10.51
CA ILE A 53 7.05 -2.61 -11.24
C ILE A 53 7.33 -2.72 -12.74
N ILE A 54 8.59 -2.59 -13.18
CA ILE A 54 8.95 -2.68 -14.60
C ILE A 54 8.53 -4.03 -15.21
N ASP A 55 8.80 -5.14 -14.51
CA ASP A 55 8.38 -6.49 -14.92
C ASP A 55 6.87 -6.57 -15.13
N SER A 56 6.07 -5.98 -14.23
CA SER A 56 4.62 -5.97 -14.36
C SER A 56 4.09 -5.20 -15.59
N PHE A 57 4.88 -4.30 -16.18
CA PHE A 57 4.52 -3.57 -17.39
C PHE A 57 4.99 -4.27 -18.69
N GLN A 58 5.79 -5.34 -18.62
CA GLN A 58 6.25 -6.09 -19.80
C GLN A 58 5.20 -7.09 -20.32
N MET A 59 3.94 -6.67 -20.38
CA MET A 59 2.83 -7.49 -20.85
C MET A 59 2.41 -7.11 -22.26
N GLU A 60 1.92 -8.07 -23.03
CA GLU A 60 1.31 -7.77 -24.33
C GLU A 60 0.09 -6.88 -24.14
N PHE A 61 0.06 -5.75 -24.86
CA PHE A 61 -1.03 -4.79 -24.75
C PHE A 61 -2.34 -5.42 -25.23
N SER A 62 -3.37 -5.38 -24.39
CA SER A 62 -4.74 -5.74 -24.75
C SER A 62 -5.71 -4.65 -24.31
N SER A 63 -6.79 -4.45 -25.08
CA SER A 63 -7.85 -3.50 -24.73
C SER A 63 -8.49 -3.82 -23.36
N ASP A 64 -8.55 -5.11 -23.00
CA ASP A 64 -9.08 -5.57 -21.72
C ASP A 64 -8.19 -5.17 -20.53
N LEU A 65 -6.86 -5.21 -20.69
CA LEU A 65 -5.90 -4.73 -19.69
C LEU A 65 -6.07 -3.23 -19.44
N LEU A 66 -6.29 -2.43 -20.49
CA LEU A 66 -6.51 -1.00 -20.35
C LEU A 66 -7.81 -0.69 -19.59
N ILE A 67 -8.90 -1.41 -19.89
CA ILE A 67 -10.16 -1.28 -19.18
C ILE A 67 -9.98 -1.68 -17.71
N GLY A 68 -9.31 -2.81 -17.45
CA GLY A 68 -8.99 -3.25 -16.08
C GLY A 68 -8.17 -2.22 -15.30
N LEU A 69 -7.20 -1.56 -15.95
CA LEU A 69 -6.38 -0.52 -15.34
C LEU A 69 -7.22 0.73 -14.99
N MET A 70 -8.14 1.14 -15.87
CA MET A 70 -9.07 2.24 -15.60
C MET A 70 -10.00 1.92 -14.42
N ILE A 71 -10.54 0.69 -14.37
CA ILE A 71 -11.37 0.22 -13.26
C ILE A 71 -10.59 0.19 -11.95
N SER A 72 -9.33 -0.29 -11.97
CA SER A 72 -8.44 -0.27 -10.81
C SER A 72 -8.20 1.17 -10.31
N THR A 73 -7.93 2.09 -11.23
CA THR A 73 -7.73 3.52 -10.92
C THR A 73 -8.97 4.14 -10.28
N ALA A 74 -10.15 3.92 -10.87
CA ALA A 74 -11.41 4.41 -10.31
C ALA A 74 -11.69 3.81 -8.93
N SER A 75 -11.48 2.50 -8.76
CA SER A 75 -11.65 1.80 -7.49
C SER A 75 -10.69 2.30 -6.40
N SER A 76 -9.45 2.64 -6.78
CA SER A 76 -8.47 3.26 -5.89
C SER A 76 -8.95 4.61 -5.37
N ILE A 77 -9.45 5.48 -6.25
CA ILE A 77 -9.98 6.79 -5.88
C ILE A 77 -11.14 6.64 -4.90
N VAL A 78 -12.08 5.73 -5.20
CA VAL A 78 -13.23 5.44 -4.32
C VAL A 78 -12.75 4.98 -2.94
N THR A 79 -11.77 4.07 -2.90
CA THR A 79 -11.21 3.54 -1.63
C THR A 79 -10.62 4.67 -0.77
N HIS A 80 -9.87 5.59 -1.37
CA HIS A 80 -9.30 6.73 -0.64
C HIS A 80 -10.38 7.72 -0.17
N ILE A 81 -11.40 8.00 -0.99
CA ILE A 81 -12.55 8.83 -0.59
C ILE A 81 -13.26 8.22 0.61
N VAL A 82 -13.54 6.92 0.57
CA VAL A 82 -14.15 6.19 1.69
C VAL A 82 -13.27 6.28 2.94
N GLY A 83 -11.96 6.06 2.81
CA GLY A 83 -11.00 6.20 3.92
C GLY A 83 -11.00 7.60 4.54
N ILE A 84 -11.04 8.66 3.70
CA ILE A 84 -11.10 10.05 4.16
C ILE A 84 -12.40 10.33 4.92
N VAL A 85 -13.55 9.89 4.38
CA VAL A 85 -14.86 10.08 5.03
C VAL A 85 -14.91 9.31 6.36
N PHE A 86 -14.47 8.06 6.36
CA PHE A 86 -14.45 7.21 7.54
C PHE A 86 -13.54 7.77 8.63
N GLY A 87 -12.32 8.19 8.28
CA GLY A 87 -11.40 8.84 9.21
C GLY A 87 -11.92 10.18 9.73
N LYS A 88 -12.69 10.94 8.93
CA LYS A 88 -13.34 12.16 9.39
C LYS A 88 -14.40 11.89 10.46
N ILE A 89 -15.24 10.87 10.26
CA ILE A 89 -16.33 10.49 11.16
C ILE A 89 -15.78 9.89 12.45
N LEU A 90 -14.90 8.88 12.34
CA LEU A 90 -14.42 8.09 13.47
C LEU A 90 -13.62 8.94 14.49
N PHE A 91 -12.82 9.89 14.01
CA PHE A 91 -11.93 10.69 14.86
C PHE A 91 -12.45 12.12 15.11
N ARG A 92 -13.73 12.41 14.87
CA ARG A 92 -14.30 13.76 15.02
C ARG A 92 -14.15 14.33 16.44
N GLY A 93 -14.22 13.50 17.47
CA GLY A 93 -14.16 13.90 18.89
C GLY A 93 -12.78 13.84 19.54
N ARG A 94 -11.69 13.60 18.79
CA ARG A 94 -10.32 13.53 19.32
C ARG A 94 -9.63 14.92 19.31
N PRO A 95 -8.65 15.16 20.20
CA PRO A 95 -7.80 16.35 20.16
C PRO A 95 -7.19 16.57 18.78
N GLU A 96 -6.96 17.82 18.39
CA GLU A 96 -6.56 18.16 17.01
C GLU A 96 -5.23 17.52 16.57
N SER A 97 -4.26 17.45 17.49
CA SER A 97 -2.95 16.80 17.30
C SER A 97 -3.11 15.32 16.94
N ASP A 98 -3.89 14.59 17.73
CA ASP A 98 -4.10 13.15 17.58
C ASP A 98 -4.97 12.87 16.36
N ARG A 99 -5.94 13.74 16.08
CA ARG A 99 -6.88 13.60 14.98
C ARG A 99 -6.19 13.64 13.62
N LYS A 100 -5.19 14.49 13.43
CA LYS A 100 -4.42 14.57 12.16
C LYS A 100 -3.66 13.27 11.93
N ILE A 101 -2.93 12.79 12.94
CA ILE A 101 -2.14 11.55 12.86
C ILE A 101 -3.05 10.33 12.64
N LEU A 102 -4.13 10.19 13.42
CA LEU A 102 -5.05 9.05 13.30
C LEU A 102 -5.76 9.01 11.94
N ARG A 103 -6.12 10.18 11.39
CA ARG A 103 -6.68 10.27 10.03
C ARG A 103 -5.64 9.94 8.97
N PHE A 104 -4.40 10.40 9.14
CA PHE A 104 -3.33 10.04 8.21
C PHE A 104 -3.11 8.51 8.22
N SER A 105 -3.00 7.89 9.40
CA SER A 105 -2.76 6.45 9.52
C SER A 105 -3.88 5.57 8.95
N ILE A 106 -5.15 5.97 9.06
CA ILE A 106 -6.27 5.17 8.52
C ILE A 106 -6.38 5.29 6.99
N ILE A 107 -5.96 6.42 6.42
CA ILE A 107 -6.01 6.68 4.97
C ILE A 107 -4.76 6.11 4.28
N PHE A 108 -3.59 6.35 4.87
CA PHE A 108 -2.29 5.99 4.31
C PHE A 108 -1.65 4.84 5.10
N SER A 109 -2.24 3.65 4.98
CA SER A 109 -1.63 2.43 5.50
C SER A 109 -0.42 2.01 4.65
N ASN A 110 0.40 1.07 5.13
CA ASN A 110 1.50 0.50 4.35
C ASN A 110 0.99 -0.47 3.27
N CYS A 111 0.16 0.05 2.36
CA CYS A 111 -0.36 -0.69 1.24
C CYS A 111 0.73 -0.91 0.18
N GLY A 112 1.67 0.02 -0.05
CA GLY A 112 2.72 -0.19 -1.06
C GLY A 112 3.55 -1.46 -0.83
N PHE A 113 4.06 -1.68 0.39
CA PHE A 113 4.95 -2.81 0.68
C PHE A 113 4.21 -4.13 0.87
N MET A 114 3.02 -4.12 1.49
CA MET A 114 2.24 -5.33 1.72
C MET A 114 1.37 -5.73 0.53
N CYS A 115 0.87 -4.77 -0.24
CA CYS A 115 -0.04 -5.03 -1.36
C CYS A 115 0.70 -5.66 -2.55
N ILE A 116 1.94 -5.26 -2.85
CA ILE A 116 2.68 -5.83 -3.98
C ILE A 116 2.85 -7.36 -3.84
N PRO A 117 3.39 -7.90 -2.72
CA PRO A 117 3.48 -9.35 -2.52
C PRO A 117 2.11 -10.04 -2.50
N LEU A 118 1.10 -9.40 -1.88
CA LEU A 118 -0.26 -9.94 -1.82
C LEU A 118 -0.88 -10.08 -3.22
N LEU A 119 -0.79 -9.03 -4.03
CA LEU A 119 -1.30 -9.01 -5.41
C LEU A 119 -0.58 -10.03 -6.28
N TYR A 120 0.74 -10.12 -6.15
CA TYR A 120 1.52 -11.13 -6.85
C TYR A 120 1.11 -12.55 -6.44
N ALA A 121 0.87 -12.80 -5.14
CA ALA A 121 0.49 -14.12 -4.66
C ALA A 121 -0.95 -14.54 -5.06
N VAL A 122 -1.88 -13.57 -5.20
CA VAL A 122 -3.28 -13.86 -5.56
C VAL A 122 -3.48 -13.89 -7.09
N LEU A 123 -2.89 -12.94 -7.80
CA LEU A 123 -3.20 -12.62 -9.21
C LEU A 123 -1.96 -12.65 -10.12
N GLY A 124 -0.76 -12.90 -9.58
CA GLY A 124 0.48 -12.91 -10.35
C GLY A 124 0.86 -11.51 -10.90
N PRO A 125 1.60 -11.46 -12.02
CA PRO A 125 2.06 -10.21 -12.63
C PRO A 125 0.93 -9.23 -12.99
N ILE A 126 -0.23 -9.74 -13.43
CA ILE A 126 -1.40 -8.91 -13.78
C ILE A 126 -1.96 -8.18 -12.56
N GLY A 127 -1.88 -8.80 -11.38
CA GLY A 127 -2.27 -8.18 -10.12
C GLY A 127 -1.38 -7.00 -9.78
N VAL A 128 -0.07 -7.17 -9.95
CA VAL A 128 0.92 -6.10 -9.70
C VAL A 128 0.72 -4.95 -10.70
N PHE A 129 0.43 -5.25 -11.97
CA PHE A 129 0.11 -4.25 -12.98
C PHE A 129 -1.08 -3.38 -12.56
N TYR A 130 -2.21 -3.99 -12.17
CA TYR A 130 -3.36 -3.22 -11.66
C TYR A 130 -3.09 -2.52 -10.32
N GLY A 131 -2.27 -3.13 -9.44
CA GLY A 131 -1.80 -2.53 -8.20
C GLY A 131 -0.93 -1.31 -8.40
N SER A 132 -0.15 -1.24 -9.48
CA SER A 132 0.68 -0.09 -9.80
C SER A 132 -0.15 1.18 -9.99
N ALA A 133 -1.33 1.07 -10.60
CA ALA A 133 -2.28 2.18 -10.74
C ALA A 133 -2.83 2.62 -9.38
N TYR A 134 -3.13 1.67 -8.48
CA TYR A 134 -3.51 2.00 -7.10
C TYR A 134 -2.39 2.75 -6.38
N ILE A 135 -1.13 2.30 -6.49
CA ILE A 135 0.04 2.94 -5.88
C ILE A 135 0.28 4.34 -6.45
N ALA A 136 0.08 4.53 -7.75
CA ALA A 136 0.18 5.85 -8.37
C ALA A 136 -0.84 6.83 -7.78
N VAL A 137 -2.11 6.42 -7.69
CA VAL A 137 -3.17 7.23 -7.04
C VAL A 137 -2.84 7.47 -5.57
N PHE A 138 -2.42 6.44 -4.85
CA PHE A 138 -2.02 6.54 -3.45
C PHE A 138 -0.93 7.60 -3.24
N ASN A 139 0.14 7.60 -4.05
CA ASN A 139 1.22 8.58 -3.97
C ASN A 139 0.73 10.01 -4.27
N ILE A 140 -0.13 10.18 -5.28
CA ILE A 140 -0.71 11.49 -5.61
C ILE A 140 -1.56 12.01 -4.43
N VAL A 141 -2.42 11.16 -3.85
CA VAL A 141 -3.27 11.53 -2.71
C VAL A 141 -2.43 11.78 -1.46
N GLN A 142 -1.34 11.03 -1.26
CA GLN A 142 -0.43 11.22 -0.13
C GLN A 142 0.30 12.56 -0.22
N TRP A 143 0.83 12.91 -1.39
CA TRP A 143 1.52 14.18 -1.59
C TRP A 143 0.59 15.40 -1.61
N THR A 144 -0.67 15.22 -2.03
CA THR A 144 -1.63 16.33 -2.06
C THR A 144 -2.39 16.45 -0.74
N TYR A 145 -3.24 15.48 -0.42
CA TYR A 145 -4.09 15.50 0.77
C TYR A 145 -3.32 15.15 2.05
N GLY A 146 -2.42 14.16 1.98
CA GLY A 146 -1.64 13.71 3.14
C GLY A 146 -0.76 14.81 3.72
N MET A 147 -0.02 15.54 2.87
CA MET A 147 0.78 16.68 3.31
C MET A 147 -0.07 17.80 3.92
N ILE A 148 -1.15 18.22 3.26
CA ILE A 148 -2.05 19.26 3.80
C ILE A 148 -2.65 18.82 5.15
N LEU A 149 -2.99 17.54 5.30
CA LEU A 149 -3.55 17.01 6.54
C LEU A 149 -2.56 17.06 7.71
N MET A 150 -1.26 16.81 7.46
CA MET A 150 -0.23 16.83 8.50
C MET A 150 0.26 18.25 8.81
N THR A 151 0.49 19.07 7.80
CA THR A 151 1.01 20.44 7.96
C THR A 151 -0.06 21.43 8.43
N GLY A 152 -1.34 21.16 8.15
CA GLY A 152 -2.46 21.99 8.63
C GLY A 152 -2.68 23.30 7.85
N ASP A 153 -1.72 23.75 7.05
CA ASP A 153 -1.85 24.92 6.17
C ASP A 153 -1.10 24.71 4.84
N LYS A 154 -1.59 25.31 3.75
CA LYS A 154 -0.94 25.27 2.42
C LYS A 154 0.32 26.14 2.35
N ASN A 155 0.49 27.07 3.28
CA ASN A 155 1.54 28.09 3.25
C ASN A 155 2.88 27.65 3.86
N ASP A 156 2.91 26.56 4.62
CA ASP A 156 4.13 26.00 5.23
C ASP A 156 4.85 24.98 4.32
N ILE A 157 4.44 24.87 3.04
CA ILE A 157 5.03 23.96 2.03
C ILE A 157 5.99 24.72 1.09
N ASN A 158 6.68 25.75 1.60
CA ASN A 158 7.74 26.47 0.87
C ASN A 158 9.11 26.22 1.50
#